data_AF-D4TZA8-F1
#
_entry.id   AF-D4TZA8-F1
#
_cell.length_a   1.000
_cell.length_b   1.000
_cell.length_c   1.000
_cell.angle_alpha   90.00
_cell.angle_beta   90.00
_cell.angle_gamma   90.00
#
_symmetry.space_group_name_H-M   'P 1'
#
loop_
_entity.id
_entity.type
_entity.pdbx_description
1 polymer ?
#
loop_
_entity_poly.entity_id
_entity_poly.type
_entity_poly.pdbx_seq_one_letter_code
_entity_poly.pdbx_strand_id
1 'polypeptide(L)'
;MFLRSADKHGREAEKNLDLRIRKTRRAIRSGLVKVCQAKPYAHVSVTDICAASMVSRTTFYDHYTDKDALLAEVVSFLLEEITPALEGLWFGEGRDAHVVARHLADVYARNGQALKTLLAIRVGGEGDLHEQLYRTCCSVFTDWARGRMDDEVLPLAADVYASVVLTFIERSATKPLTDKELAAIDRARELFIAGFGAQ
;
A
#
# COMPACT_ATOMS: atom_id res chain seq x y z
N MET A 1 -5.05 11.67 11.75
CA MET A 1 -4.88 10.37 12.44
C MET A 1 -4.79 9.33 11.34
N PHE A 2 -3.60 8.75 11.17
CA PHE A 2 -3.33 7.73 10.15
C PHE A 2 -4.27 6.53 10.36
N LEU A 3 -4.73 5.88 9.27
CA LEU A 3 -5.69 4.77 9.30
C LEU A 3 -7.06 5.14 9.91
N ARG A 4 -7.63 6.30 9.58
CA ARG A 4 -9.02 6.67 9.93
C ARG A 4 -10.08 5.80 9.24
N SER A 5 -9.77 5.16 8.11
CA SER A 5 -10.68 4.23 7.44
C SER A 5 -10.92 2.94 8.25
N ALA A 6 -10.01 2.55 9.15
CA ALA A 6 -10.23 1.44 10.09
C ALA A 6 -11.39 1.71 11.09
N ASP A 7 -11.88 2.95 11.16
CA ASP A 7 -13.03 3.32 11.99
C ASP A 7 -14.35 2.81 11.39
N LYS A 8 -14.44 2.64 10.07
CA LYS A 8 -15.59 2.04 9.38
C LYS A 8 -15.35 0.58 8.95
N HIS A 9 -14.09 0.21 8.69
CA HIS A 9 -13.72 -1.11 8.16
C HIS A 9 -12.38 -1.63 8.72
N GLY A 10 -12.17 -1.58 10.05
CA GLY A 10 -11.09 -2.40 10.63
C GLY A 10 -11.18 -3.83 10.08
N ARG A 11 -10.04 -4.51 9.85
CA ARG A 11 -10.02 -5.87 9.28
C ARG A 11 -11.15 -6.68 9.88
N GLU A 12 -11.85 -7.50 9.09
CA GLU A 12 -12.95 -8.34 9.60
C GLU A 12 -12.54 -9.07 10.90
N ALA A 13 -11.29 -9.55 10.94
CA ALA A 13 -10.69 -10.17 12.11
C ALA A 13 -10.60 -9.25 13.35
N GLU A 14 -10.45 -7.94 13.19
CA GLU A 14 -10.44 -6.94 14.26
C GLU A 14 -11.84 -6.47 14.69
N LYS A 15 -12.89 -6.67 13.89
CA LYS A 15 -14.25 -6.19 14.23
C LYS A 15 -14.81 -6.83 15.49
N ASN A 16 -14.46 -8.10 15.72
CA ASN A 16 -14.90 -8.88 16.89
C ASN A 16 -14.02 -8.68 18.14
N LEU A 17 -12.92 -7.92 18.02
CA LEU A 17 -12.06 -7.63 19.17
C LEU A 17 -12.66 -6.56 20.08
N ASP A 18 -12.34 -6.66 21.37
CA ASP A 18 -12.65 -5.64 22.36
C ASP A 18 -12.19 -4.25 21.89
N LEU A 19 -13.05 -3.24 22.06
CA LEU A 19 -12.80 -1.88 21.61
C LEU A 19 -11.50 -1.28 22.20
N ARG A 20 -11.14 -1.66 23.42
CA ARG A 20 -9.88 -1.27 24.07
C ARG A 20 -8.69 -1.83 23.31
N ILE A 21 -8.73 -3.10 22.92
CA ILE A 21 -7.65 -3.75 22.14
C ILE A 21 -7.48 -3.03 20.80
N ARG A 22 -8.59 -2.76 20.09
CA ARG A 22 -8.58 -2.04 18.81
C ARG A 22 -7.95 -0.64 18.93
N LYS A 23 -8.37 0.12 19.96
CA LYS A 23 -7.82 1.46 20.23
C LYS A 23 -6.32 1.42 20.55
N THR A 24 -5.88 0.46 21.36
CA THR A 24 -4.47 0.28 21.72
C THR A 24 -3.64 -0.08 20.49
N ARG A 25 -4.05 -1.09 19.70
CA ARG A 25 -3.33 -1.46 18.46
C ARG A 25 -3.21 -0.29 17.49
N ARG A 26 -4.27 0.50 17.33
CA ARG A 26 -4.26 1.71 16.51
C ARG A 26 -3.28 2.77 17.01
N ALA A 27 -3.24 2.98 18.33
CA ALA A 27 -2.29 3.91 18.94
C ALA A 27 -0.85 3.46 18.66
N ILE A 28 -0.55 2.17 18.84
CA ILE A 28 0.76 1.57 18.58
C ILE A 28 1.18 1.72 17.11
N ARG A 29 0.29 1.36 16.15
CA ARG A 29 0.53 1.56 14.72
C ARG A 29 0.80 3.02 14.36
N SER A 30 0.01 3.94 14.92
CA SER A 30 0.21 5.38 14.70
C SER A 30 1.53 5.88 15.29
N GLY A 31 1.93 5.36 16.45
CA GLY A 31 3.20 5.67 17.08
C GLY A 31 4.39 5.23 16.24
N LEU A 32 4.37 4.03 15.66
CA LEU A 32 5.42 3.57 14.75
C LEU A 32 5.63 4.56 13.59
N VAL A 33 4.57 4.88 12.86
CA VAL A 33 4.64 5.78 11.71
C VAL A 33 5.16 7.16 12.12
N LYS A 34 4.68 7.68 13.25
CA LYS A 34 5.13 8.98 13.78
C LYS A 34 6.63 8.99 14.10
N VAL A 35 7.16 7.92 14.69
CA VAL A 35 8.59 7.84 14.99
C VAL A 35 9.41 7.68 13.70
N CYS A 36 8.93 6.89 12.73
CA CYS A 36 9.59 6.72 11.44
C CYS A 36 9.62 8.00 10.60
N GLN A 37 8.70 8.94 10.83
CA GLN A 37 8.75 10.28 10.25
C GLN A 37 9.86 11.15 10.84
N ALA A 38 10.30 10.87 12.07
CA ALA A 38 11.31 11.65 12.77
C ALA A 38 12.73 11.07 12.63
N LYS A 39 12.88 9.75 12.44
CA LYS A 39 14.18 9.10 12.30
C LYS A 39 14.12 7.81 11.47
N PRO A 40 15.25 7.34 10.88
CA PRO A 40 15.28 6.11 10.11
C PRO A 40 14.81 4.89 10.90
N TYR A 41 14.08 3.97 10.26
CA TYR A 41 13.50 2.77 10.89
C TYR A 41 14.54 1.91 11.63
N ALA A 42 15.76 1.82 11.10
CA ALA A 42 16.88 1.10 11.74
C ALA A 42 17.16 1.61 13.17
N HIS A 43 16.94 2.89 13.45
CA HIS A 43 17.16 3.53 14.76
C HIS A 43 15.89 3.65 15.61
N VAL A 44 14.75 3.13 15.12
CA VAL A 44 13.50 3.05 15.89
C VAL A 44 13.57 1.89 16.87
N SER A 45 13.23 2.15 18.13
CA SER A 45 13.10 1.15 19.19
C SER A 45 11.66 0.99 19.66
N VAL A 46 11.35 -0.15 20.30
CA VAL A 46 10.05 -0.38 20.97
C VAL A 46 9.77 0.72 22.01
N THR A 47 10.79 1.23 22.69
CA THR A 47 10.63 2.33 23.66
C THR A 47 10.15 3.61 23.00
N ASP A 48 10.69 3.98 21.84
CA ASP A 48 10.24 5.15 21.09
C ASP A 48 8.77 5.02 20.68
N ILE A 49 8.39 3.83 20.20
CA ILE A 49 7.02 3.54 19.77
C ILE A 49 6.07 3.62 20.97
N CYS A 50 6.43 3.02 22.11
CA CYS A 50 5.64 3.07 23.34
C CYS A 50 5.42 4.52 23.81
N ALA A 51 6.48 5.33 23.82
CA ALA A 51 6.40 6.75 24.18
C ALA A 51 5.50 7.54 23.22
N ALA A 52 5.65 7.34 21.90
CA ALA A 52 4.82 8.00 20.90
C ALA A 52 3.35 7.57 20.94
N SER A 53 3.07 6.36 21.44
CA SER A 53 1.73 5.74 21.50
C SER A 53 1.04 5.91 22.86
N MET A 54 1.74 6.45 23.87
CA MET A 54 1.25 6.56 25.25
C MET A 54 0.86 5.20 25.85
N VAL A 55 1.66 4.15 25.61
CA VAL A 55 1.46 2.81 26.18
C VAL A 55 2.71 2.30 26.91
N SER A 56 2.54 1.31 27.79
CA SER A 56 3.67 0.63 28.43
C SER A 56 4.34 -0.37 27.46
N ARG A 57 5.60 -0.75 27.74
CA ARG A 57 6.28 -1.83 27.01
C ARG A 57 5.55 -3.16 27.16
N THR A 58 5.02 -3.47 28.34
CA THR A 58 4.20 -4.66 28.57
C THR A 58 2.99 -4.67 27.64
N THR A 59 2.27 -3.55 27.55
CA THR A 59 1.12 -3.40 26.65
C THR A 59 1.49 -3.51 25.18
N PHE A 60 2.69 -3.09 24.77
CA PHE A 60 3.19 -3.33 23.43
C PHE A 60 3.36 -4.83 23.16
N TYR A 61 4.03 -5.53 24.07
CA TYR A 61 4.31 -6.96 23.94
C TYR A 61 3.07 -7.86 24.08
N ASP A 62 1.99 -7.36 24.69
CA ASP A 62 0.67 -7.99 24.65
C ASP A 62 0.06 -8.03 23.23
N HIS A 63 0.61 -7.26 22.29
CA HIS A 63 0.08 -7.13 20.94
C HIS A 63 1.06 -7.52 19.83
N TYR A 64 2.35 -7.27 20.02
CA TYR A 64 3.38 -7.51 18.99
C TYR A 64 4.65 -8.09 19.62
N THR A 65 5.29 -9.03 18.94
CA THR A 65 6.56 -9.64 19.39
C THR A 65 7.70 -8.63 19.37
N ASP A 66 7.71 -7.74 18.39
CA ASP A 66 8.75 -6.75 18.13
C ASP A 66 8.24 -5.64 17.19
N LYS A 67 9.14 -4.73 16.79
CA LYS A 67 8.80 -3.62 15.88
C LYS A 67 8.62 -4.06 14.42
N ASP A 68 9.17 -5.21 14.03
CA ASP A 68 9.14 -5.71 12.65
C ASP A 68 7.77 -6.36 12.40
N ALA A 69 7.26 -7.14 13.36
CA ALA A 69 5.88 -7.65 13.36
C ALA A 69 4.83 -6.52 13.30
N LEU A 70 5.07 -5.42 14.03
CA LEU A 70 4.22 -4.22 13.92
C LEU A 70 4.31 -3.57 12.54
N LEU A 71 5.52 -3.47 11.97
CA LEU A 71 5.71 -2.88 10.64
C LEU A 71 4.99 -3.71 9.57
N ALA A 72 5.15 -5.03 9.59
CA ALA A 72 4.46 -5.95 8.70
C ALA A 72 2.94 -5.78 8.76
N GLU A 73 2.38 -5.62 9.98
CA GLU A 73 0.96 -5.33 10.13
C GLU A 73 0.57 -3.99 9.48
N VAL A 74 1.33 -2.92 9.73
CA VAL A 74 1.09 -1.59 9.13
C VAL A 74 1.13 -1.65 7.60
N VAL A 75 2.09 -2.38 7.03
CA VAL A 75 2.21 -2.59 5.58
C VAL A 75 1.02 -3.37 5.03
N SER A 76 0.62 -4.46 5.69
CA SER A 76 -0.57 -5.25 5.33
C SER A 76 -1.83 -4.38 5.26
N PHE A 77 -2.06 -3.48 6.24
CA PHE A 77 -3.21 -2.56 6.20
C PHE A 77 -3.21 -1.63 4.98
N LEU A 78 -2.04 -1.15 4.55
CA LEU A 78 -1.95 -0.31 3.35
C LEU A 78 -2.15 -1.10 2.07
N LEU A 79 -1.62 -2.34 2.01
CA LEU A 79 -1.83 -3.22 0.87
C LEU A 79 -3.32 -3.55 0.71
N GLU A 80 -4.04 -3.83 1.80
CA GLU A 80 -5.49 -4.06 1.76
C GLU A 80 -6.27 -2.84 1.22
N GLU A 81 -5.78 -1.62 1.46
CA GLU A 81 -6.39 -0.38 0.94
C GLU A 81 -6.05 -0.14 -0.54
N ILE A 82 -4.83 -0.48 -0.98
CA ILE A 82 -4.34 -0.18 -2.33
C ILE A 82 -4.65 -1.29 -3.35
N THR A 83 -4.62 -2.56 -2.94
CA THR A 83 -4.74 -3.73 -3.85
C THR A 83 -6.01 -3.72 -4.69
N PRO A 84 -7.22 -3.45 -4.14
CA PRO A 84 -8.44 -3.42 -4.95
C PRO A 84 -8.39 -2.38 -6.08
N ALA A 85 -7.69 -1.27 -5.87
CA ALA A 85 -7.50 -0.27 -6.91
C ALA A 85 -6.55 -0.78 -8.01
N LEU A 86 -5.47 -1.48 -7.64
CA LEU A 86 -4.55 -2.10 -8.60
C LEU A 86 -5.25 -3.19 -9.43
N GLU A 87 -6.04 -4.06 -8.81
CA GLU A 87 -6.86 -5.07 -9.49
C GLU A 87 -7.91 -4.42 -10.41
N GLY A 88 -8.54 -3.35 -9.92
CA GLY A 88 -9.42 -2.50 -10.71
C GLY A 88 -8.70 -1.90 -11.93
N LEU A 89 -7.37 -1.76 -11.93
CA LEU A 89 -6.65 -1.34 -13.14
C LEU A 89 -6.57 -2.41 -14.23
N TRP A 90 -6.84 -3.69 -13.94
CA TRP A 90 -6.77 -4.78 -14.94
C TRP A 90 -8.02 -5.65 -15.12
N PHE A 91 -8.91 -5.79 -14.13
CA PHE A 91 -10.00 -6.77 -14.18
C PHE A 91 -11.43 -6.22 -14.29
N GLY A 92 -11.68 -4.91 -14.17
CA GLY A 92 -13.05 -4.39 -14.25
C GLY A 92 -13.68 -4.45 -15.66
N GLU A 93 -14.96 -4.78 -15.73
CA GLU A 93 -15.78 -4.63 -16.94
C GLU A 93 -16.12 -3.15 -17.15
N GLY A 94 -15.75 -2.54 -18.28
CA GLY A 94 -16.20 -1.19 -18.66
C GLY A 94 -15.71 -0.02 -17.78
N ARG A 95 -14.44 -0.02 -17.40
CA ARG A 95 -13.90 0.82 -16.32
C ARG A 95 -13.88 2.32 -16.59
N ASP A 96 -14.51 3.04 -15.69
CA ASP A 96 -14.19 4.43 -15.41
C ASP A 96 -12.83 4.46 -14.68
N ALA A 97 -11.75 4.45 -15.44
CA ALA A 97 -10.39 4.56 -14.93
C ALA A 97 -10.21 5.74 -13.98
N HIS A 98 -11.04 6.77 -14.15
CA HIS A 98 -11.15 7.90 -13.24
C HIS A 98 -11.56 7.50 -11.83
N VAL A 99 -12.39 6.47 -11.63
CA VAL A 99 -12.76 5.98 -10.30
C VAL A 99 -11.55 5.37 -9.61
N VAL A 100 -10.77 4.55 -10.32
CA VAL A 100 -9.55 3.94 -9.78
C VAL A 100 -8.49 5.00 -9.50
N ALA A 101 -8.29 5.92 -10.45
CA ALA A 101 -7.37 7.05 -10.31
C ALA A 101 -7.76 7.96 -9.13
N ARG A 102 -9.06 8.26 -8.96
CA ARG A 102 -9.59 9.05 -7.84
C ARG A 102 -9.43 8.32 -6.51
N HIS A 103 -9.70 7.02 -6.48
CA HIS A 103 -9.52 6.22 -5.26
C HIS A 103 -8.06 6.21 -4.83
N LEU A 104 -7.14 5.96 -5.76
CA LEU A 104 -5.71 6.05 -5.52
C LEU A 104 -5.33 7.46 -5.02
N ALA A 105 -5.76 8.52 -5.72
CA ALA A 105 -5.52 9.90 -5.32
C ALA A 105 -6.03 10.21 -3.90
N ASP A 106 -7.20 9.70 -3.51
CA ASP A 106 -7.76 9.85 -2.16
C ASP A 106 -6.90 9.13 -1.11
N VAL A 107 -6.41 7.93 -1.41
CA VAL A 107 -5.48 7.20 -0.53
C VAL A 107 -4.19 8.00 -0.35
N TYR A 108 -3.61 8.53 -1.43
CA TYR A 108 -2.42 9.39 -1.36
C TYR A 108 -2.68 10.69 -0.60
N ALA A 109 -3.79 11.38 -0.84
CA ALA A 109 -4.11 12.64 -0.17
C ALA A 109 -4.29 12.45 1.34
N ARG A 110 -4.85 11.31 1.77
CA ARG A 110 -5.09 11.00 3.19
C ARG A 110 -3.84 10.53 3.92
N ASN A 111 -2.94 9.84 3.21
CA ASN A 111 -1.83 9.10 3.81
C ASN A 111 -0.43 9.57 3.34
N GLY A 112 -0.32 10.58 2.48
CA GLY A 112 0.89 10.89 1.69
C GLY A 112 2.20 10.91 2.48
N GLN A 113 2.25 11.60 3.62
CA GLN A 113 3.47 11.65 4.43
C GLN A 113 3.83 10.29 5.04
N ALA A 114 2.85 9.53 5.50
CA ALA A 114 3.07 8.21 6.05
C ALA A 114 3.43 7.19 4.96
N LEU A 115 2.78 7.28 3.79
CA LEU A 115 3.09 6.44 2.65
C LEU A 115 4.51 6.70 2.14
N LYS A 116 4.91 7.97 2.03
CA LYS A 116 6.29 8.36 1.72
C LYS A 116 7.28 7.78 2.73
N THR A 117 6.97 7.87 4.03
CA THR A 117 7.81 7.28 5.07
C THR A 117 7.92 5.77 4.92
N LEU A 118 6.81 5.06 4.71
CA LEU A 118 6.78 3.60 4.66
C LEU A 118 7.43 3.05 3.37
N LEU A 119 7.24 3.71 2.22
CA LEU A 119 7.90 3.37 0.95
C LEU A 119 9.44 3.54 1.01
N ALA A 120 9.94 4.40 1.92
CA ALA A 120 11.37 4.59 2.12
C ALA A 120 12.02 3.51 3.01
N ILE A 121 11.22 2.70 3.72
CA ILE A 121 11.73 1.65 4.59
C ILE A 121 12.02 0.40 3.75
N ARG A 122 13.30 0.03 3.64
CA ARG A 122 13.76 -1.12 2.83
C ARG A 122 14.30 -2.24 3.70
N VAL A 123 13.39 -2.97 4.33
CA VAL A 123 13.70 -4.08 5.27
C VAL A 123 13.59 -5.45 4.62
N GLY A 124 13.04 -5.53 3.40
CA GLY A 124 12.66 -6.79 2.77
C GLY A 124 11.46 -7.47 3.45
N GLY A 125 10.88 -8.44 2.74
CA GLY A 125 9.82 -9.30 3.28
C GLY A 125 8.51 -8.56 3.54
N GLU A 126 7.76 -9.00 4.55
CA GLU A 126 6.39 -8.50 4.82
C GLU A 126 6.36 -7.04 5.32
N GLY A 127 7.46 -6.56 5.90
CA GLY A 127 7.58 -5.18 6.40
C GLY A 127 7.99 -4.15 5.34
N ASP A 128 8.30 -4.56 4.12
CA ASP A 128 8.75 -3.68 3.05
C ASP A 128 7.61 -3.34 2.09
N LEU A 129 6.99 -2.17 2.29
CA LEU A 129 5.83 -1.75 1.50
C LEU A 129 6.15 -1.67 0.01
N HIS A 130 7.36 -1.23 -0.36
CA HIS A 130 7.72 -1.13 -1.76
C HIS A 130 7.83 -2.51 -2.40
N GLU A 131 8.54 -3.44 -1.74
CA GLU A 131 8.64 -4.82 -2.23
C GLU A 131 7.27 -5.48 -2.34
N GLN A 132 6.41 -5.29 -1.34
CA GLN A 132 5.06 -5.87 -1.36
C GLN A 132 4.21 -5.27 -2.50
N LEU A 133 4.20 -3.94 -2.68
CA LEU A 133 3.49 -3.31 -3.80
C LEU A 133 4.02 -3.77 -5.16
N TYR A 134 5.34 -3.90 -5.29
CA TYR A 134 5.97 -4.42 -6.51
C TYR A 134 5.47 -5.83 -6.82
N ARG A 135 5.52 -6.74 -5.85
CA ARG A 135 5.02 -8.13 -5.99
C ARG A 135 3.54 -8.16 -6.33
N THR A 136 2.71 -7.35 -5.66
CA THR A 136 1.28 -7.24 -5.96
C THR A 136 1.06 -6.78 -7.40
N CYS A 137 1.78 -5.76 -7.87
CA CYS A 137 1.67 -5.29 -9.26
C CYS A 137 2.06 -6.40 -10.26
N CYS A 138 3.18 -7.10 -10.03
CA CYS A 138 3.58 -8.22 -10.89
C CYS A 138 2.52 -9.31 -10.92
N SER A 139 1.95 -9.68 -9.77
CA SER A 139 0.90 -10.70 -9.68
C SER A 139 -0.35 -10.30 -10.46
N VAL A 140 -0.88 -9.10 -10.19
CA VAL A 140 -2.09 -8.57 -10.84
C VAL A 140 -1.91 -8.54 -12.37
N PHE A 141 -0.76 -8.06 -12.84
CA PHE A 141 -0.48 -8.02 -14.27
C PHE A 141 -0.32 -9.41 -14.86
N THR A 142 0.39 -10.30 -14.19
CA THR A 142 0.61 -11.68 -14.65
C THR A 142 -0.73 -12.41 -14.81
N ASP A 143 -1.63 -12.25 -13.84
CA ASP A 143 -2.96 -12.86 -13.90
C ASP A 143 -3.82 -12.29 -15.04
N TRP A 144 -3.71 -10.99 -15.31
CA TRP A 144 -4.37 -10.37 -16.47
C TRP A 144 -3.73 -10.79 -17.79
N ALA A 145 -2.41 -10.88 -17.89
CA ALA A 145 -1.72 -11.16 -19.15
C ALA A 145 -1.64 -12.66 -19.50
N ARG A 146 -1.98 -13.54 -18.56
CA ARG A 146 -2.01 -15.00 -18.79
C ARG A 146 -2.89 -15.34 -20.00
N GLY A 147 -2.31 -16.01 -20.99
CA GLY A 147 -2.97 -16.38 -22.24
C GLY A 147 -3.14 -15.25 -23.26
N ARG A 148 -2.69 -14.02 -22.96
CA ARG A 148 -2.71 -12.85 -23.86
C ARG A 148 -1.32 -12.49 -24.40
N MET A 149 -0.26 -13.03 -23.79
CA MET A 149 1.13 -12.76 -24.11
C MET A 149 1.95 -14.05 -24.00
N ASP A 150 3.08 -14.10 -24.71
CA ASP A 150 4.02 -15.23 -24.62
C ASP A 150 4.60 -15.37 -23.20
N ASP A 151 4.60 -16.60 -22.68
CA ASP A 151 5.10 -16.90 -21.33
C ASP A 151 6.58 -16.55 -21.15
N GLU A 152 7.37 -16.53 -22.23
CA GLU A 152 8.78 -16.12 -22.21
C GLU A 152 8.95 -14.62 -21.97
N VAL A 153 8.00 -13.78 -22.42
CA VAL A 153 8.06 -12.32 -22.33
C VAL A 153 7.33 -11.82 -21.08
N LEU A 154 6.36 -12.60 -20.58
CA LEU A 154 5.50 -12.24 -19.46
C LEU A 154 6.23 -11.76 -18.20
N PRO A 155 7.34 -12.38 -17.74
CA PRO A 155 8.06 -11.91 -16.55
C PRO A 155 8.59 -10.49 -16.72
N LEU A 156 9.23 -10.19 -17.86
CA LEU A 156 9.75 -8.85 -18.14
C LEU A 156 8.62 -7.82 -18.25
N ALA A 157 7.50 -8.19 -18.87
CA ALA A 157 6.33 -7.31 -18.97
C ALA A 157 5.74 -6.98 -17.58
N ALA A 158 5.66 -7.97 -16.69
CA ALA A 158 5.23 -7.78 -15.31
C ALA A 158 6.17 -6.83 -14.55
N ASP A 159 7.48 -7.01 -14.68
CA ASP A 159 8.49 -6.16 -14.04
C ASP A 159 8.43 -4.70 -14.54
N VAL A 160 8.26 -4.51 -15.85
CA VAL A 160 8.09 -3.18 -16.46
C VAL A 160 6.81 -2.53 -15.94
N TYR A 161 5.70 -3.26 -15.93
CA TYR A 161 4.43 -2.76 -15.40
C TYR A 161 4.56 -2.33 -13.93
N ALA A 162 5.09 -3.21 -13.08
CA ALA A 162 5.26 -2.93 -11.66
C ALA A 162 6.17 -1.72 -11.44
N SER A 163 7.25 -1.57 -12.21
CA SER A 163 8.16 -0.43 -12.12
C SER A 163 7.48 0.89 -12.49
N VAL A 164 6.67 0.90 -13.55
CA VAL A 164 5.91 2.09 -13.99
C VAL A 164 4.88 2.47 -12.94
N VAL A 165 4.09 1.52 -12.44
CA VAL A 165 3.09 1.80 -11.40
C VAL A 165 3.76 2.33 -10.14
N LEU A 166 4.82 1.68 -9.67
CA LEU A 166 5.51 2.07 -8.45
C LEU A 166 6.13 3.47 -8.56
N THR A 167 6.64 3.83 -9.74
CA THR A 167 7.07 5.21 -10.04
C THR A 167 5.93 6.21 -9.85
N PHE A 168 4.72 5.88 -10.31
CA PHE A 168 3.54 6.74 -10.10
C PHE A 168 3.16 6.83 -8.62
N ILE A 169 3.15 5.70 -7.90
CA ILE A 169 2.90 5.63 -6.45
C ILE A 169 3.86 6.54 -5.67
N GLU A 170 5.16 6.44 -5.95
CA GLU A 170 6.19 7.22 -5.27
C GLU A 170 6.07 8.72 -5.59
N ARG A 171 5.80 9.06 -6.86
CA ARG A 171 5.59 10.44 -7.28
C ARG A 171 4.34 11.03 -6.63
N SER A 172 3.23 10.29 -6.62
CA SER A 172 1.95 10.74 -6.03
C SER A 172 2.02 10.89 -4.52
N ALA A 173 2.87 10.11 -3.83
CA ALA A 173 3.12 10.26 -2.40
C ALA A 173 3.78 11.61 -2.05
N THR A 174 4.47 12.25 -3.00
CA THR A 174 5.09 13.57 -2.81
C THR A 174 4.24 14.73 -3.31
N LYS A 175 3.52 14.53 -4.42
CA LYS A 175 2.67 15.53 -5.05
C LYS A 175 1.51 14.81 -5.74
N PRO A 176 0.24 15.16 -5.44
CA PRO A 176 -0.91 14.59 -6.15
C PRO A 176 -0.77 14.75 -7.66
N LEU A 177 -1.10 13.69 -8.41
CA LEU A 177 -1.16 13.73 -9.86
C LEU A 177 -2.33 14.62 -10.30
N THR A 178 -2.10 15.40 -11.35
CA THR A 178 -3.14 16.23 -11.97
C THR A 178 -4.10 15.37 -12.80
N ASP A 179 -5.31 15.85 -13.04
CA ASP A 179 -6.28 15.15 -13.90
C ASP A 179 -5.72 14.87 -15.31
N LYS A 180 -4.88 15.78 -15.84
CA LYS A 180 -4.19 15.59 -17.12
C LYS A 180 -3.18 14.45 -17.08
N GLU A 181 -2.41 14.31 -16.00
CA GLU A 181 -1.48 13.21 -15.81
C GLU A 181 -2.23 11.88 -15.67
N LEU A 182 -3.32 11.84 -14.89
CA LEU A 182 -4.16 10.65 -14.73
C LEU A 182 -4.79 10.21 -16.05
N ALA A 183 -5.33 11.14 -16.85
CA ALA A 183 -5.89 10.84 -18.17
C ALA A 183 -4.82 10.39 -19.20
N ALA A 184 -3.55 10.79 -19.03
CA ALA A 184 -2.47 10.30 -19.87
C ALA A 184 -2.09 8.85 -19.51
N ILE A 185 -2.03 8.53 -18.21
CA ILE A 185 -1.77 7.17 -17.71
C ILE A 185 -2.84 6.21 -18.20
N ASP A 186 -4.11 6.63 -18.12
CA ASP A 186 -5.23 5.80 -18.55
C ASP A 186 -5.19 5.49 -20.05
N ARG A 187 -5.02 6.50 -20.90
CA ARG A 187 -4.88 6.31 -22.35
C ARG A 187 -3.71 5.39 -22.71
N ALA A 188 -2.58 5.52 -22.01
CA ALA A 188 -1.43 4.63 -22.24
C ALA A 188 -1.77 3.17 -21.90
N ARG A 189 -2.52 2.94 -20.82
CA ARG A 189 -3.01 1.62 -20.44
C ARG A 189 -4.03 1.07 -21.44
N GLU A 190 -4.97 1.88 -21.93
CA GLU A 190 -5.93 1.44 -22.95
C GLU A 190 -5.26 1.03 -24.25
N LEU A 191 -4.27 1.80 -24.72
CA LEU A 191 -3.45 1.44 -25.89
C LEU A 191 -2.70 0.13 -25.66
N PHE A 192 -2.16 -0.07 -24.47
CA PHE A 192 -1.51 -1.32 -24.09
C PHE A 192 -2.50 -2.49 -24.12
N ILE A 193 -3.67 -2.36 -23.48
CA ILE A 193 -4.70 -3.40 -23.47
C ILE A 193 -5.17 -3.72 -24.90
N ALA A 194 -5.45 -2.71 -25.72
CA ALA A 194 -5.87 -2.91 -27.11
C ALA A 194 -4.81 -3.62 -27.96
N GLY A 195 -3.52 -3.35 -27.71
CA GLY A 195 -2.40 -4.00 -28.40
C GLY A 195 -2.29 -5.50 -28.14
N PHE A 196 -2.76 -5.98 -26.98
CA PHE A 196 -2.71 -7.40 -26.58
C PHE A 196 -4.09 -8.06 -26.48
N GLY A 197 -5.17 -7.30 -26.65
CA GLY A 197 -6.57 -7.73 -26.54
C GLY A 197 -7.22 -8.10 -27.89
N ALA A 198 -6.50 -7.98 -29.00
CA ALA A 198 -6.96 -8.41 -30.31
C ALA A 198 -6.65 -9.90 -30.53
N GLN A 199 -7.55 -10.78 -30.05
CA GLN A 199 -7.79 -12.11 -30.62
C GLN A 199 -9.29 -12.31 -30.81
#